data_AF-A0A969DI63-F1
#
_entry.id   AF-A0A969DI63-F1
#
_cell.length_a   1.000
_cell.length_b   1.000
_cell.length_c   1.000
_cell.angle_alpha   90.00
_cell.angle_beta   90.00
_cell.angle_gamma   90.00
#
_symmetry.space_group_name_H-M   'P 1'
#
loop_
_entity.id
_entity.type
_entity.pdbx_description
1 polymer ?
#
loop_
_entity_poly.entity_id
_entity_poly.type
_entity_poly.pdbx_seq_one_letter_code
_entity_poly.pdbx_strand_id
1 'polypeptide(L)'
;MNEHGSEEWYIVEDREDADFARKELNSQQPLYQALIYKKLEDEVVIAEDNFGRKTLKIVAIVDKYFAAGKLSFNLLDKYPDIKGFRSVSIPIDEDEISSVWIQQLMVMLQEHEDNFNRLYQGYQEGQIPFGLFANGISRSPLELWQILVSKEETYIHAWSNFQNEKFENSLPVLQQGGLVVIDPISLMTLHQLEVANEAVEVLGKFGISQSTVNLFQGMIENSQCLNKEGFLSLGINNEQFVKHEFSSEQVAEVKNYFQQIISWINNNCLVLPCRRALDINTDERNEFNKYVGSALFD
;
A
#
# COMPACT_ATOMS: atom_id res chain seq x y z
N MET A 1 -38.73 -1.52 30.83
CA MET A 1 -39.23 -2.88 30.48
C MET A 1 -38.20 -3.47 29.55
N ASN A 2 -37.47 -4.48 30.01
CA ASN A 2 -36.37 -5.10 29.29
C ASN A 2 -36.93 -6.14 28.32
N GLU A 3 -36.95 -5.85 27.02
CA GLU A 3 -36.99 -6.88 25.98
C GLU A 3 -35.53 -7.08 25.53
N HIS A 4 -34.86 -8.08 26.11
CA HIS A 4 -33.55 -8.53 25.63
C HIS A 4 -33.72 -9.25 24.28
N GLY A 5 -33.94 -8.51 23.20
CA GLY A 5 -33.75 -9.01 21.85
C GLY A 5 -32.26 -8.99 21.53
N SER A 6 -31.61 -10.16 21.50
CA SER A 6 -30.23 -10.25 21.00
C SER A 6 -30.24 -10.08 19.49
N GLU A 7 -29.65 -9.00 19.00
CA GLU A 7 -29.45 -8.81 17.56
C GLU A 7 -28.36 -9.77 17.04
N GLU A 8 -28.67 -10.49 15.98
CA GLU A 8 -27.73 -11.35 15.27
C GLU A 8 -27.70 -10.97 13.80
N TRP A 9 -26.54 -11.16 13.17
CA TRP A 9 -26.33 -10.91 11.75
C TRP A 9 -25.93 -12.20 11.06
N TYR A 10 -26.32 -12.32 9.78
CA TYR A 10 -26.01 -13.45 8.91
C TYR A 10 -25.65 -12.93 7.52
N ILE A 11 -24.71 -13.60 6.84
CA ILE A 11 -24.36 -13.34 5.44
C ILE A 11 -25.07 -14.39 4.59
N VAL A 12 -26.01 -13.97 3.75
CA VAL A 12 -26.75 -14.85 2.84
C VAL A 12 -25.95 -14.94 1.54
N GLU A 13 -25.26 -16.07 1.32
CA GLU A 13 -24.43 -16.29 0.14
C GLU A 13 -24.41 -17.76 -0.26
N ASP A 14 -24.84 -18.05 -1.49
CA ASP A 14 -24.99 -19.42 -1.98
C ASP A 14 -23.66 -19.99 -2.49
N ARG A 15 -22.72 -20.20 -1.56
CA ARG A 15 -21.45 -20.90 -1.79
C ARG A 15 -21.47 -22.27 -1.13
N GLU A 16 -20.83 -23.25 -1.77
CA GLU A 16 -20.69 -24.60 -1.22
C GLU A 16 -19.87 -24.61 0.07
N ASP A 17 -18.91 -23.70 0.22
CA ASP A 17 -18.00 -23.60 1.36
C ASP A 17 -18.46 -22.64 2.47
N ALA A 18 -19.73 -22.22 2.46
CA ALA A 18 -20.28 -21.33 3.48
C ALA A 18 -20.19 -21.94 4.89
N ASP A 19 -19.63 -21.18 5.82
CA ASP A 19 -19.41 -21.61 7.20
C ASP A 19 -20.38 -20.92 8.18
N PHE A 20 -21.24 -21.73 8.82
CA PHE A 20 -22.18 -21.25 9.82
C PHE A 20 -21.48 -20.62 11.05
N ALA A 21 -20.28 -21.07 11.42
CA ALA A 21 -19.51 -20.48 12.51
C ALA A 21 -19.08 -19.03 12.20
N ARG A 22 -18.94 -18.72 10.91
CA ARG A 22 -18.71 -17.36 10.39
C ARG A 22 -20.00 -16.60 10.09
N LYS A 23 -21.15 -17.18 10.43
CA LYS A 23 -22.49 -16.66 10.18
C LYS A 23 -22.82 -16.57 8.68
N GLU A 24 -22.18 -17.40 7.87
CA GLU A 24 -22.45 -17.52 6.44
C GLU A 24 -23.52 -18.59 6.22
N LEU A 25 -24.55 -18.26 5.43
CA LEU A 25 -25.66 -19.14 5.11
C LEU A 25 -25.71 -19.40 3.62
N ASN A 26 -25.86 -20.67 3.22
CA ASN A 26 -26.09 -21.08 1.82
C ASN A 26 -27.47 -21.72 1.63
N SER A 27 -27.82 -22.01 0.37
CA SER A 27 -29.15 -22.53 0.02
C SER A 27 -29.52 -23.87 0.68
N GLN A 28 -28.56 -24.62 1.20
CA GLN A 28 -28.83 -25.89 1.88
C GLN A 28 -29.36 -25.70 3.31
N GLN A 29 -29.19 -24.52 3.90
CA GLN A 29 -29.56 -24.24 5.28
C GLN A 29 -31.01 -23.73 5.39
N PRO A 30 -31.82 -24.23 6.35
CA PRO A 30 -33.21 -23.80 6.51
C PRO A 30 -33.37 -22.29 6.75
N LEU A 31 -32.45 -21.69 7.51
CA LEU A 31 -32.48 -20.26 7.79
C LEU A 31 -32.27 -19.41 6.53
N TYR A 32 -31.41 -19.86 5.60
CA TYR A 32 -31.24 -19.19 4.30
C TYR A 32 -32.56 -19.13 3.54
N GLN A 33 -33.25 -20.27 3.43
CA GLN A 33 -34.53 -20.36 2.72
C GLN A 33 -35.62 -19.51 3.36
N ALA A 34 -35.55 -19.34 4.69
CA ALA A 34 -36.47 -18.50 5.42
C ALA A 34 -36.20 -17.00 5.21
N LEU A 35 -34.94 -16.62 4.97
CA LEU A 35 -34.49 -15.23 4.79
C LEU A 35 -34.51 -14.76 3.32
N ILE A 36 -34.33 -15.66 2.36
CA ILE A 36 -34.25 -15.29 0.94
C ILE A 36 -35.55 -14.62 0.49
N TYR A 37 -35.41 -13.52 -0.27
CA TYR A 37 -36.50 -12.66 -0.74
C TYR A 37 -37.30 -11.88 0.33
N LYS A 38 -36.92 -11.97 1.61
CA LYS A 38 -37.54 -11.17 2.66
C LYS A 38 -37.05 -9.72 2.62
N LYS A 39 -37.87 -8.82 3.17
CA LYS A 39 -37.64 -7.38 3.21
C LYS A 39 -37.45 -6.90 4.64
N LEU A 40 -37.00 -5.66 4.77
CA LEU A 40 -36.96 -4.96 6.05
C LEU A 40 -38.34 -5.02 6.73
N GLU A 41 -38.35 -5.19 8.04
CA GLU A 41 -39.51 -5.37 8.92
C GLU A 41 -40.26 -6.71 8.80
N ASP A 42 -39.92 -7.59 7.83
CA ASP A 42 -40.55 -8.91 7.74
C ASP A 42 -40.22 -9.78 8.95
N GLU A 43 -41.20 -10.58 9.39
CA GLU A 43 -40.99 -11.63 10.37
C GLU A 43 -40.75 -12.99 9.69
N VAL A 44 -39.75 -13.71 10.20
CA VAL A 44 -39.27 -14.98 9.68
C VAL A 44 -39.35 -16.02 10.79
N VAL A 45 -40.00 -17.14 10.51
CA VAL A 45 -40.03 -18.28 11.44
C VAL A 45 -38.75 -19.07 11.27
N ILE A 46 -38.01 -19.24 12.37
CA ILE A 46 -36.74 -19.99 12.35
C ILE A 46 -36.88 -21.38 12.98
N ALA A 47 -37.85 -21.56 13.87
CA ALA A 47 -38.23 -22.85 14.41
C ALA A 47 -39.70 -22.82 14.83
N GLU A 48 -40.40 -23.92 14.58
CA GLU A 48 -41.76 -24.15 15.05
C GLU A 48 -41.86 -25.59 15.52
N ASP A 49 -42.14 -25.77 16.80
CA ASP A 49 -42.31 -27.07 17.43
C ASP A 49 -43.47 -27.05 18.43
N ASN A 50 -43.68 -28.16 19.14
CA ASN A 50 -44.74 -28.29 20.13
C ASN A 50 -44.61 -27.34 21.33
N PHE A 51 -43.45 -26.69 21.50
CA PHE A 51 -43.15 -25.76 22.58
C PHE A 51 -43.26 -24.29 22.16
N GLY A 52 -43.42 -24.02 20.86
CA GLY A 52 -43.79 -22.71 20.37
C GLY A 52 -43.14 -22.35 19.04
N ARG A 53 -43.33 -21.08 18.67
CA ARG A 53 -42.81 -20.50 17.44
C ARG A 53 -41.72 -19.51 17.79
N LYS A 54 -40.51 -19.75 17.28
CA LYS A 54 -39.40 -18.79 17.36
C LYS A 54 -39.38 -17.99 16.06
N THR A 55 -39.63 -16.69 16.17
CA THR A 55 -39.57 -15.74 15.05
C THR A 55 -38.39 -14.80 15.20
N LEU A 56 -37.86 -14.36 14.07
CA LEU A 56 -36.93 -13.25 13.95
C LEU A 56 -37.60 -12.14 13.16
N LYS A 57 -37.29 -10.89 13.48
CA LYS A 57 -37.69 -9.73 12.68
C LYS A 57 -36.46 -9.19 11.95
N ILE A 58 -36.61 -8.91 10.65
CA ILE A 58 -35.52 -8.32 9.86
C ILE A 58 -35.46 -6.83 10.15
N VAL A 59 -34.50 -6.41 10.97
CA VAL A 59 -34.31 -5.00 11.37
C VAL A 59 -33.36 -4.23 10.46
N ALA A 60 -32.57 -4.92 9.64
CA ALA A 60 -31.65 -4.32 8.67
C ALA A 60 -31.32 -5.30 7.53
N ILE A 61 -31.16 -4.77 6.33
CA ILE A 61 -30.58 -5.48 5.18
C ILE A 61 -29.46 -4.59 4.65
N VAL A 62 -28.23 -5.10 4.67
CA VAL A 62 -27.03 -4.38 4.21
C VAL A 62 -26.28 -5.24 3.19
N ASP A 63 -25.48 -4.59 2.36
CA ASP A 63 -24.60 -5.30 1.42
C ASP A 63 -23.57 -6.12 2.21
N LYS A 64 -23.28 -7.35 1.74
CA LYS A 64 -22.26 -8.23 2.35
C LYS A 64 -20.88 -7.55 2.42
N TYR A 65 -20.55 -6.65 1.49
CA TYR A 65 -19.30 -5.90 1.53
C TYR A 65 -19.25 -4.90 2.67
N PHE A 66 -20.40 -4.35 3.08
CA PHE A 66 -20.47 -3.52 4.29
C PHE A 66 -20.20 -4.35 5.55
N ALA A 67 -20.77 -5.56 5.64
CA ALA A 67 -20.48 -6.50 6.72
C ALA A 67 -19.00 -6.91 6.74
N ALA A 68 -18.43 -7.24 5.58
CA ALA A 68 -17.01 -7.54 5.44
C ALA A 68 -16.13 -6.37 5.90
N GLY A 69 -16.46 -5.13 5.52
CA GLY A 69 -15.78 -3.93 6.00
C GLY A 69 -15.81 -3.81 7.53
N LYS A 70 -16.99 -3.97 8.15
CA LYS A 70 -17.13 -3.93 9.62
C LYS A 70 -16.32 -5.04 10.31
N LEU A 71 -16.30 -6.25 9.74
CA LEU A 71 -15.50 -7.36 10.26
C LEU A 71 -14.00 -7.06 10.17
N SER A 72 -13.55 -6.44 9.07
CA SER A 72 -12.18 -5.98 8.89
C SER A 72 -11.81 -4.90 9.91
N PHE A 73 -12.69 -3.94 10.20
CA PHE A 73 -12.47 -2.95 11.25
C PHE A 73 -12.35 -3.59 12.64
N ASN A 74 -13.23 -4.54 12.97
CA ASN A 74 -13.14 -5.29 14.22
C ASN A 74 -11.82 -6.08 14.35
N LEU A 75 -11.19 -6.43 13.23
CA LEU A 75 -9.86 -7.06 13.22
C LEU A 75 -8.81 -6.09 13.78
N LEU A 76 -8.89 -4.81 13.42
CA LEU A 76 -7.97 -3.78 13.92
C LEU A 76 -8.09 -3.60 15.44
N ASP A 77 -9.30 -3.68 15.98
CA ASP A 77 -9.53 -3.61 17.43
C ASP A 77 -8.97 -4.84 18.17
N LYS A 78 -9.05 -6.02 17.53
CA LYS A 78 -8.56 -7.28 18.10
C LYS A 78 -7.04 -7.42 18.03
N TYR A 79 -6.41 -6.79 17.04
CA TYR A 79 -4.97 -6.85 16.82
C TYR A 79 -4.39 -5.44 16.76
N PRO A 80 -4.23 -4.79 17.94
CA PRO A 80 -3.76 -3.40 18.00
C PRO A 80 -2.33 -3.22 17.46
N ASP A 81 -1.55 -4.31 17.36
CA ASP A 81 -0.16 -4.31 16.90
C ASP A 81 0.01 -4.59 15.40
N ILE A 82 -1.06 -4.48 14.60
CA ILE A 82 -0.94 -4.59 13.14
C ILE A 82 -0.01 -3.47 12.64
N LYS A 83 1.08 -3.84 11.97
CA LYS A 83 2.01 -2.89 11.36
C LYS A 83 1.37 -2.22 10.16
N GLY A 84 1.55 -0.90 10.06
CA GLY A 84 1.08 -0.10 8.92
C GLY A 84 -0.38 0.37 9.01
N PHE A 85 -1.18 -0.13 9.95
CA PHE A 85 -2.56 0.31 10.18
C PHE A 85 -2.88 0.36 11.66
N ARG A 86 -3.37 1.51 12.14
CA ARG A 86 -3.80 1.68 13.53
C ARG A 86 -5.08 2.51 13.58
N SER A 87 -6.06 2.04 14.36
CA SER A 87 -7.21 2.85 14.76
C SER A 87 -6.84 3.69 15.98
N VAL A 88 -7.14 4.99 15.95
CA VAL A 88 -6.92 5.90 17.07
C VAL A 88 -8.22 6.59 17.40
N SER A 89 -8.70 6.44 18.64
CA SER A 89 -9.83 7.22 19.15
C SER A 89 -9.38 8.63 19.49
N ILE A 90 -10.09 9.62 18.95
CA ILE A 90 -9.84 11.04 19.24
C ILE A 90 -10.75 11.42 20.42
N PRO A 91 -10.20 11.72 21.61
CA PRO A 91 -11.00 12.17 22.74
C PRO A 91 -11.53 13.59 22.49
N ILE A 92 -12.84 13.76 22.68
CA ILE A 92 -13.54 15.04 22.55
C ILE A 92 -14.03 15.44 23.95
N ASP A 93 -13.59 16.59 24.43
CA ASP A 93 -13.97 17.21 25.70
C ASP A 93 -14.78 18.50 25.38
N GLU A 94 -16.03 18.59 25.82
CA GLU A 94 -16.89 19.79 25.62
C GLU A 94 -16.93 20.31 24.17
N ASP A 95 -17.10 19.40 23.20
CA ASP A 95 -17.11 19.65 21.74
C ASP A 95 -15.76 20.07 21.12
N GLU A 96 -14.66 20.04 21.88
CA GLU A 96 -13.30 20.29 21.40
C GLU A 96 -12.40 19.05 21.50
N ILE A 97 -11.42 18.92 20.60
CA ILE A 97 -10.43 17.83 20.68
C ILE A 97 -9.52 18.09 21.88
N SER A 98 -9.33 17.06 22.72
CA SER A 98 -8.50 17.17 23.92
C SER A 98 -7.10 17.71 23.61
N SER A 99 -6.71 18.79 24.27
CA SER A 99 -5.40 19.44 24.07
C SER A 99 -4.22 18.50 24.38
N VAL A 100 -4.38 17.59 25.34
CA VAL A 100 -3.38 16.57 25.68
C VAL A 100 -3.16 15.60 24.51
N TRP A 101 -4.23 15.19 23.84
CA TRP A 101 -4.14 14.31 22.68
C TRP A 101 -3.46 15.00 21.50
N ILE A 102 -3.76 16.28 21.26
CA ILE A 102 -3.09 17.08 20.23
C ILE A 102 -1.59 17.16 20.52
N GLN A 103 -1.19 17.40 21.77
CA GLN A 103 0.24 17.43 22.15
C GLN A 103 0.93 16.09 21.88
N GLN A 104 0.27 14.96 22.19
CA GLN A 104 0.81 13.62 21.88
C GLN A 104 0.97 13.41 20.37
N LEU A 105 -0.01 13.83 19.57
CA LEU A 105 0.09 13.77 18.11
C LEU A 105 1.27 14.61 17.61
N MET A 106 1.47 15.81 18.15
CA MET A 106 2.61 16.67 17.77
C MET A 106 3.95 16.01 18.11
N VAL A 107 4.08 15.41 19.29
CA VAL A 107 5.30 14.67 19.67
C VAL A 107 5.56 13.52 18.69
N MET A 108 4.54 12.75 18.34
CA MET A 108 4.68 11.66 17.36
C MET A 108 5.11 12.17 15.97
N LEU A 109 4.54 13.29 15.51
CA LEU A 109 4.94 13.90 14.24
C LEU A 109 6.37 14.44 14.29
N GLN A 110 6.81 14.97 15.44
CA GLN A 110 8.19 15.44 15.63
C GLN A 110 9.17 14.27 15.62
N GLU A 111 8.88 13.18 16.33
CA GLU A 111 9.71 11.97 16.32
C GLU A 111 9.84 11.39 14.90
N HIS A 112 8.76 11.44 14.12
CA HIS A 112 8.79 11.03 12.71
C HIS A 112 9.69 11.93 11.86
N GLU A 113 9.58 13.25 12.02
CA GLU A 113 10.42 14.23 11.32
C GLU A 113 11.90 14.11 11.71
N ASP A 114 12.20 13.95 13.00
CA ASP A 114 13.56 13.74 13.51
C ASP A 114 14.17 12.45 12.95
N ASN A 115 13.39 11.37 12.88
CA ASN A 115 13.82 10.11 12.28
C ASN A 115 14.08 10.27 10.77
N PHE A 116 13.21 10.97 10.05
CA PHE A 116 13.41 11.28 8.64
C PHE A 116 14.71 12.06 8.43
N ASN A 117 14.93 13.14 9.18
CA ASN A 117 16.12 14.00 9.06
C ASN A 117 17.41 13.24 9.37
N ARG A 118 17.40 12.38 10.40
CA ARG A 118 18.53 11.50 10.73
C ARG A 118 18.86 10.53 9.60
N LEU A 119 17.85 9.89 9.01
CA LEU A 119 18.05 8.97 7.88
C LEU A 119 18.51 9.71 6.63
N TYR A 120 17.93 10.88 6.36
CA TYR A 120 18.31 11.74 5.24
C TYR A 120 19.79 12.16 5.34
N GLN A 121 20.25 12.63 6.50
CA GLN A 121 21.66 12.96 6.73
C GLN A 121 22.57 11.75 6.54
N GLY A 122 22.22 10.60 7.13
CA GLY A 122 22.98 9.37 6.94
C GLY A 122 23.07 8.94 5.47
N TYR A 123 22.00 9.15 4.69
CA TYR A 123 22.00 8.86 3.26
C TYR A 123 22.89 9.83 2.48
N GLN A 124 22.79 11.14 2.74
CA GLN A 124 23.63 12.15 2.09
C GLN A 124 25.12 11.95 2.38
N GLU A 125 25.46 11.53 3.60
CA GLU A 125 26.84 11.21 4.00
C GLU A 125 27.32 9.84 3.47
N GLY A 126 26.49 9.12 2.73
CA GLY A 126 26.82 7.80 2.17
C GLY A 126 26.92 6.68 3.22
N GLN A 127 26.40 6.90 4.44
CA GLN A 127 26.44 5.94 5.54
C GLN A 127 25.38 4.84 5.38
N ILE A 128 24.26 5.14 4.71
CA ILE A 128 23.19 4.18 4.45
C ILE A 128 22.81 4.13 2.97
N PRO A 129 22.46 2.95 2.44
CA PRO A 129 22.02 2.82 1.05
C PRO A 129 20.58 3.31 0.87
N PHE A 130 20.23 3.63 -0.38
CA PHE A 130 18.91 4.13 -0.78
C PHE A 130 17.74 3.25 -0.29
N GLY A 131 17.85 1.92 -0.45
CA GLY A 131 16.81 0.99 -0.01
C GLY A 131 16.62 0.98 1.52
N LEU A 132 17.70 1.13 2.30
CA LEU A 132 17.61 1.22 3.76
C LEU A 132 16.94 2.52 4.19
N PHE A 133 17.20 3.61 3.48
CA PHE A 133 16.50 4.87 3.73
C PHE A 133 15.00 4.72 3.44
N ALA A 134 14.62 4.19 2.26
CA ALA A 134 13.23 3.98 1.89
C ALA A 134 12.47 3.14 2.94
N ASN A 135 13.05 2.01 3.35
CA ASN A 135 12.47 1.16 4.39
C ASN A 135 12.43 1.84 5.76
N GLY A 136 13.45 2.61 6.12
CA GLY A 136 13.53 3.33 7.39
C GLY A 136 12.45 4.40 7.56
N ILE A 137 11.95 4.97 6.46
CA ILE A 137 10.81 5.90 6.45
C ILE A 137 9.48 5.22 6.07
N SER A 138 9.46 3.89 5.98
CA SER A 138 8.29 3.09 5.57
C SER A 138 7.68 3.52 4.24
N ARG A 139 8.53 3.84 3.26
CA ARG A 139 8.13 4.24 1.90
C ARG A 139 8.70 3.29 0.87
N SER A 140 8.02 3.20 -0.27
CA SER A 140 8.55 2.52 -1.43
C SER A 140 9.77 3.27 -2.00
N PRO A 141 10.67 2.58 -2.71
CA PRO A 141 11.78 3.23 -3.43
C PRO A 141 11.33 4.34 -4.39
N LEU A 142 10.16 4.21 -5.02
CA LEU A 142 9.61 5.22 -5.94
C LEU A 142 9.15 6.48 -5.19
N GLU A 143 8.52 6.33 -4.02
CA GLU A 143 8.15 7.47 -3.17
C GLU A 143 9.40 8.19 -2.65
N LEU A 144 10.42 7.44 -2.19
CA LEU A 144 11.68 8.07 -1.78
C LEU A 144 12.31 8.85 -2.95
N TRP A 145 12.33 8.27 -4.15
CA TRP A 145 12.82 8.97 -5.34
C TRP A 145 12.10 10.29 -5.55
N GLN A 146 10.75 10.32 -5.48
CA GLN A 146 9.95 11.55 -5.60
C GLN A 146 10.32 12.59 -4.54
N ILE A 147 10.51 12.16 -3.29
CA ILE A 147 10.94 13.03 -2.19
C ILE A 147 12.31 13.66 -2.47
N LEU A 148 13.27 12.88 -2.99
CA LEU A 148 14.62 13.39 -3.22
C LEU A 148 14.69 14.32 -4.43
N VAL A 149 14.00 14.01 -5.55
CA VAL A 149 14.05 14.86 -6.76
C VAL A 149 13.29 16.18 -6.62
N SER A 150 12.41 16.30 -5.62
CA SER A 150 11.68 17.54 -5.32
C SER A 150 12.46 18.52 -4.45
N LYS A 151 13.65 18.13 -3.94
CA LYS A 151 14.52 18.97 -3.11
C LYS A 151 15.70 19.51 -3.92
N GLU A 152 15.99 20.80 -3.78
CA GLU A 152 17.03 21.48 -4.58
C GLU A 152 18.46 21.01 -4.27
N GLU A 153 18.75 20.61 -3.03
CA GLU A 153 20.10 20.26 -2.55
C GLU A 153 20.26 18.76 -2.26
N THR A 154 19.60 17.91 -3.05
CA THR A 154 19.62 16.46 -2.86
C THR A 154 20.16 15.73 -4.09
N TYR A 155 20.88 14.64 -3.86
CA TYR A 155 21.39 13.75 -4.90
C TYR A 155 20.88 12.31 -4.72
N ILE A 156 20.67 11.65 -5.86
CA ILE A 156 20.52 10.20 -5.93
C ILE A 156 21.91 9.62 -6.17
N HIS A 157 22.42 8.84 -5.22
CA HIS A 157 23.72 8.22 -5.36
C HIS A 157 23.66 7.10 -6.41
N ALA A 158 24.27 7.34 -7.56
CA ALA A 158 24.64 6.28 -8.49
C ALA A 158 25.96 5.67 -7.99
N TRP A 159 25.89 4.49 -7.37
CA TRP A 159 27.11 3.79 -6.98
C TRP A 159 27.74 3.17 -8.22
N SER A 160 28.92 3.66 -8.59
CA SER A 160 29.86 2.85 -9.37
C SER A 160 30.96 2.41 -8.42
N ASN A 161 31.38 1.15 -8.48
CA ASN A 161 32.60 0.76 -7.81
C ASN A 161 33.77 1.40 -8.57
N PHE A 162 34.09 2.67 -8.29
CA PHE A 162 35.10 3.49 -8.99
C PHE A 162 36.49 2.82 -9.08
N GLN A 163 36.77 1.78 -8.29
CA GLN A 163 38.01 1.00 -8.40
C GLN A 163 38.00 0.01 -9.58
N ASN A 164 36.84 -0.54 -9.96
CA ASN A 164 36.71 -1.59 -10.97
C ASN A 164 35.82 -1.19 -12.17
N GLU A 165 34.80 -0.38 -11.93
CA GLU A 165 33.88 0.14 -12.94
C GLU A 165 34.20 1.60 -13.21
N LYS A 166 34.95 1.84 -14.28
CA LYS A 166 35.13 3.21 -14.78
C LYS A 166 33.95 3.54 -15.66
N PHE A 167 33.28 4.65 -15.37
CA PHE A 167 32.26 5.23 -16.24
C PHE A 167 32.75 5.36 -17.70
N GLU A 168 34.04 5.63 -17.89
CA GLU A 168 34.72 5.68 -19.20
C GLU A 168 34.60 4.37 -20.00
N ASN A 169 34.44 3.23 -19.33
CA ASN A 169 34.27 1.91 -19.96
C ASN A 169 32.81 1.58 -20.29
N SER A 170 31.82 2.29 -19.71
CA SER A 170 30.41 1.96 -19.92
C SER A 170 29.98 2.28 -21.35
N LEU A 171 30.40 3.41 -21.91
CA LEU A 171 30.03 3.80 -23.27
C LEU A 171 30.55 2.82 -24.34
N PRO A 172 31.82 2.38 -24.32
CA PRO A 172 32.29 1.31 -25.22
C PRO A 172 31.51 -0.01 -25.06
N VAL A 173 31.13 -0.39 -23.84
CA VAL A 173 30.34 -1.61 -23.59
C VAL A 173 28.93 -1.47 -24.16
N LEU A 174 28.29 -0.31 -23.98
CA LEU A 174 26.99 -0.02 -24.58
C LEU A 174 27.06 -0.02 -26.11
N GLN A 175 28.15 0.49 -26.70
CA GLN A 175 28.38 0.47 -28.15
C GLN A 175 28.62 -0.94 -28.72
N GLN A 176 29.11 -1.89 -27.92
CA GLN A 176 29.21 -3.30 -28.32
C GLN A 176 27.83 -3.96 -28.45
N GLY A 177 26.78 -3.31 -27.92
CA GLY A 177 25.42 -3.80 -27.89
C GLY A 177 25.20 -4.86 -26.81
N GLY A 178 23.95 -5.29 -26.68
CA GLY A 178 23.53 -6.22 -25.64
C GLY A 178 22.21 -5.77 -25.01
N LEU A 179 21.76 -6.53 -24.02
CA LEU A 179 20.57 -6.18 -23.26
C LEU A 179 20.97 -5.32 -22.06
N VAL A 180 20.55 -4.06 -22.05
CA VAL A 180 20.73 -3.16 -20.91
C VAL A 180 19.67 -3.49 -19.87
N VAL A 181 20.10 -3.87 -18.67
CA VAL A 181 19.21 -4.07 -17.52
C VAL A 181 19.10 -2.76 -16.76
N ILE A 182 17.88 -2.37 -16.38
CA ILE A 182 17.61 -1.09 -15.72
C ILE A 182 16.86 -1.30 -14.40
N ASP A 183 17.31 -0.62 -13.35
CA ASP A 183 16.65 -0.61 -12.05
C ASP A 183 15.48 0.40 -12.02
N PRO A 184 14.52 0.29 -11.09
CA PRO A 184 13.35 1.17 -11.03
C PRO A 184 13.70 2.66 -10.88
N ILE A 185 14.80 3.00 -10.20
CA ILE A 185 15.22 4.38 -9.94
C ILE A 185 15.79 5.01 -11.21
N SER A 186 16.64 4.25 -11.92
CA SER A 186 17.13 4.67 -13.24
C SER A 186 15.99 4.85 -14.24
N LEU A 187 15.01 3.93 -14.25
CA LEU A 187 13.84 4.03 -15.12
C LEU A 187 12.99 5.27 -14.83
N MET A 188 12.70 5.55 -13.55
CA MET A 188 12.03 6.78 -13.14
C MET A 188 12.80 8.03 -13.57
N THR A 189 14.12 8.00 -13.41
CA THR A 189 14.98 9.11 -13.78
C THR A 189 14.96 9.37 -15.28
N LEU A 190 14.98 8.33 -16.14
CA LEU A 190 14.83 8.51 -17.59
C LEU A 190 13.47 9.13 -17.97
N HIS A 191 12.39 8.71 -17.31
CA HIS A 191 11.07 9.27 -17.55
C HIS A 191 10.98 10.73 -17.10
N GLN A 192 11.55 11.07 -15.94
CA GLN A 192 11.56 12.44 -15.42
C GLN A 192 12.38 13.39 -16.29
N LEU A 193 13.46 12.89 -16.89
CA LEU A 193 14.30 13.63 -17.82
C LEU A 193 13.74 13.67 -19.24
N GLU A 194 12.61 13.01 -19.49
CA GLU A 194 11.96 12.90 -20.80
C GLU A 194 12.86 12.30 -21.90
N VAL A 195 13.79 11.42 -21.52
CA VAL A 195 14.76 10.78 -22.45
C VAL A 195 14.57 9.25 -22.57
N ALA A 196 13.50 8.71 -21.99
CA ALA A 196 13.27 7.27 -21.97
C ALA A 196 13.11 6.66 -23.37
N ASN A 197 12.43 7.37 -24.29
CA ASN A 197 12.21 6.91 -25.65
C ASN A 197 13.52 6.89 -26.45
N GLU A 198 14.27 7.98 -26.38
CA GLU A 198 15.58 8.16 -27.02
C GLU A 198 16.56 7.10 -26.53
N ALA A 199 16.55 6.80 -25.22
CA ALA A 199 17.38 5.75 -24.64
C ALA A 199 17.04 4.37 -25.24
N VAL A 200 15.76 4.05 -25.43
CA VAL A 200 15.32 2.79 -26.05
C VAL A 200 15.60 2.75 -27.55
N GLU A 201 15.50 3.88 -28.26
CA GLU A 201 15.87 3.96 -29.68
C GLU A 201 17.36 3.64 -29.90
N VAL A 202 18.22 4.07 -28.98
CA VAL A 202 19.67 3.85 -29.06
C VAL A 202 20.08 2.49 -28.52
N LEU A 203 19.53 2.07 -27.37
CA LEU A 203 19.97 0.89 -26.62
C LEU A 203 19.11 -0.35 -26.87
N GLY A 204 17.97 -0.20 -27.51
CA GLY A 204 16.94 -1.23 -27.62
C GLY A 204 16.10 -1.36 -26.34
N LYS A 205 15.32 -2.44 -26.26
CA LYS A 205 14.48 -2.71 -25.08
C LYS A 205 15.32 -2.94 -23.83
N PHE A 206 14.84 -2.47 -22.68
CA PHE A 206 15.50 -2.73 -21.40
C PHE A 206 15.09 -4.07 -20.78
N GLY A 207 16.01 -4.73 -20.08
CA GLY A 207 15.70 -5.83 -19.18
C GLY A 207 15.27 -5.30 -17.81
N ILE A 208 14.18 -5.85 -17.24
CA ILE A 208 13.72 -5.54 -15.88
C ILE A 208 13.29 -6.81 -15.15
N SER A 209 13.25 -6.77 -13.82
CA SER A 209 12.68 -7.84 -12.99
C SER A 209 11.15 -7.70 -12.85
N GLN A 210 10.47 -8.79 -12.47
CA GLN A 210 9.04 -8.75 -12.15
C GLN A 210 8.76 -7.89 -10.90
N SER A 211 9.70 -7.85 -9.94
CA SER A 211 9.57 -7.01 -8.74
C SER A 211 9.58 -5.53 -9.09
N THR A 212 10.31 -5.10 -10.12
CA THR A 212 10.21 -3.75 -10.68
C THR A 212 8.80 -3.46 -11.19
N VAL A 213 8.20 -4.33 -11.99
CA VAL A 213 6.80 -4.16 -12.46
C VAL A 213 5.83 -4.06 -11.29
N ASN A 214 5.98 -4.93 -10.30
CA ASN A 214 5.12 -4.95 -9.10
C ASN A 214 5.26 -3.65 -8.29
N LEU A 215 6.47 -3.07 -8.22
CA LEU A 215 6.71 -1.81 -7.54
C LEU A 215 5.93 -0.65 -8.17
N PHE A 216 5.92 -0.56 -9.51
CA PHE A 216 5.11 0.43 -10.23
C PHE A 216 3.60 0.18 -10.06
N GLN A 217 3.18 -1.09 -10.11
CA GLN A 217 1.78 -1.46 -9.92
C GLN A 217 1.29 -1.10 -8.51
N GLY A 218 2.13 -1.29 -7.49
CA GLY A 218 1.84 -0.89 -6.12
C GLY A 218 1.55 0.60 -5.96
N MET A 219 2.22 1.47 -6.74
CA MET A 219 1.92 2.92 -6.73
C MET A 219 0.50 3.21 -7.23
N ILE A 220 0.02 2.48 -8.24
CA ILE A 220 -1.36 2.61 -8.71
C ILE A 220 -2.34 2.09 -7.65
N GLU A 221 -2.08 0.93 -7.06
CA GLU A 221 -2.96 0.33 -6.06
C GLU A 221 -3.11 1.21 -4.82
N ASN A 222 -2.01 1.80 -4.35
CA ASN A 222 -2.03 2.75 -3.23
C ASN A 222 -2.89 3.99 -3.56
N SER A 223 -2.82 4.49 -4.80
CA SER A 223 -3.67 5.62 -5.23
C SER A 223 -5.17 5.26 -5.27
N GLN A 224 -5.54 4.01 -5.53
CA GLN A 224 -6.94 3.58 -5.60
C GLN A 224 -7.66 3.66 -4.25
N CYS A 225 -6.94 3.43 -3.15
CA CYS A 225 -7.51 3.54 -1.81
C CYS A 225 -7.84 5.00 -1.43
N LEU A 226 -7.21 5.98 -2.08
CA LEU A 226 -7.30 7.42 -1.76
C LEU A 226 -8.22 8.20 -2.72
N ASN A 227 -8.80 7.54 -3.73
CA ASN A 227 -9.30 8.19 -4.95
C ASN A 227 -10.67 8.88 -4.85
N LYS A 228 -11.50 8.63 -3.82
CA LYS A 228 -12.89 9.11 -3.86
C LYS A 228 -13.10 10.54 -3.36
N GLU A 229 -12.32 10.99 -2.37
CA GLU A 229 -12.54 12.28 -1.71
C GLU A 229 -11.25 13.07 -1.48
N GLY A 230 -10.13 12.61 -2.06
CA GLY A 230 -8.81 13.14 -1.69
C GLY A 230 -8.38 12.63 -0.32
N PHE A 231 -7.31 13.19 0.21
CA PHE A 231 -6.85 12.87 1.56
C PHE A 231 -6.09 14.00 2.21
N LEU A 232 -5.97 13.92 3.53
CA LEU A 232 -5.22 14.86 4.33
C LEU A 232 -3.93 14.25 4.86
N SER A 233 -2.83 14.94 4.68
CA SER A 233 -1.57 14.66 5.35
C SER A 233 -1.30 15.72 6.40
N LEU A 234 -0.88 15.28 7.57
CA LEU A 234 -0.40 16.14 8.65
C LEU A 234 1.09 15.88 8.83
N GLY A 235 1.86 16.93 9.10
CA GLY A 235 3.30 16.82 9.29
C GLY A 235 3.86 18.03 10.05
N ILE A 236 5.18 18.00 10.25
CA ILE A 236 5.92 19.13 10.78
C ILE A 236 6.90 19.58 9.70
N ASN A 237 6.98 20.88 9.45
CA ASN A 237 7.96 21.49 8.58
C ASN A 237 8.50 22.75 9.26
N ASN A 238 9.81 22.86 9.44
CA ASN A 238 10.46 23.96 10.16
C ASN A 238 9.81 24.25 11.52
N GLU A 239 9.60 23.21 12.33
CA GLU A 239 8.95 23.26 13.66
C GLU A 239 7.49 23.72 13.66
N GLN A 240 6.87 23.86 12.48
CA GLN A 240 5.48 24.25 12.34
C GLN A 240 4.62 23.07 11.89
N PHE A 241 3.45 22.95 12.50
CA PHE A 241 2.45 21.99 12.05
C PHE A 241 1.91 22.39 10.69
N VAL A 242 2.05 21.47 9.72
CA VAL A 242 1.57 21.66 8.36
C VAL A 242 0.47 20.66 8.04
N LYS A 243 -0.55 21.16 7.37
CA LYS A 243 -1.66 20.39 6.83
C LYS A 243 -1.56 20.48 5.30
N HIS A 244 -1.41 19.33 4.65
CA HIS A 244 -1.44 19.24 3.19
C HIS A 244 -2.69 18.48 2.76
N GLU A 245 -3.50 19.11 1.92
CA GLU A 245 -4.71 18.51 1.37
C GLU A 245 -4.43 18.10 -0.07
N PHE A 246 -4.68 16.83 -0.36
CA PHE A 246 -4.53 16.26 -1.69
C PHE A 246 -5.91 16.14 -2.32
N SER A 247 -6.13 16.84 -3.42
CA SER A 247 -7.39 16.77 -4.15
C SER A 247 -7.51 15.43 -4.92
N SER A 248 -8.73 15.06 -5.29
CA SER A 248 -8.97 13.86 -6.09
C SER A 248 -8.26 13.92 -7.45
N GLU A 249 -8.12 15.11 -8.02
CA GLU A 249 -7.41 15.37 -9.28
C GLU A 249 -5.91 15.09 -9.13
N GLN A 250 -5.28 15.56 -8.04
CA GLN A 250 -3.87 15.28 -7.76
C GLN A 250 -3.60 13.78 -7.59
N VAL A 251 -4.51 13.06 -6.92
CA VAL A 251 -4.43 11.60 -6.81
C VAL A 251 -4.56 10.93 -8.18
N ALA A 252 -5.47 11.42 -9.03
CA ALA A 252 -5.67 10.91 -10.38
C ALA A 252 -4.47 11.20 -11.30
N GLU A 253 -3.81 12.34 -11.17
CA GLU A 253 -2.60 12.70 -11.91
C GLU A 253 -1.45 11.73 -11.60
N VAL A 254 -1.18 11.48 -10.31
CA VAL A 254 -0.16 10.53 -9.88
C VAL A 254 -0.47 9.13 -10.42
N LYS A 255 -1.73 8.70 -10.34
CA LYS A 255 -2.17 7.41 -10.89
C LYS A 255 -1.92 7.33 -12.39
N ASN A 256 -2.33 8.35 -13.14
CA ASN A 256 -2.18 8.40 -14.59
C ASN A 256 -0.70 8.38 -14.99
N TYR A 257 0.15 9.10 -14.27
CA TYR A 257 1.61 9.09 -14.48
C TYR A 257 2.18 7.67 -14.40
N PHE A 258 1.88 6.92 -13.33
CA PHE A 258 2.36 5.54 -13.20
C PHE A 258 1.71 4.56 -14.19
N GLN A 259 0.46 4.79 -14.59
CA GLN A 259 -0.19 4.01 -15.65
C GLN A 259 0.51 4.19 -17.00
N GLN A 260 0.94 5.41 -17.31
CA GLN A 260 1.71 5.70 -18.52
C GLN A 260 3.06 4.99 -18.49
N ILE A 261 3.76 5.00 -17.35
CA ILE A 261 5.04 4.28 -17.19
C ILE A 261 4.84 2.77 -17.35
N ILE A 262 3.81 2.17 -16.75
CA ILE A 262 3.55 0.72 -16.92
C ILE A 262 3.22 0.37 -18.38
N SER A 263 2.41 1.19 -19.04
CA SER A 263 2.14 1.03 -20.48
C SER A 263 3.43 1.10 -21.29
N TRP A 264 4.32 2.04 -20.95
CA TRP A 264 5.63 2.17 -21.58
C TRP A 264 6.51 0.95 -21.31
N ILE A 265 6.58 0.46 -20.07
CA ILE A 265 7.32 -0.75 -19.67
C ILE A 265 6.88 -1.95 -20.50
N ASN A 266 5.56 -2.15 -20.66
CA ASN A 266 5.03 -3.28 -21.42
C ASN A 266 5.45 -3.28 -22.90
N ASN A 267 5.68 -2.10 -23.46
CA ASN A 267 6.08 -1.95 -24.85
C ASN A 267 7.61 -1.98 -25.03
N ASN A 268 8.36 -1.43 -24.07
CA ASN A 268 9.77 -1.10 -24.22
C ASN A 268 10.72 -1.89 -23.31
N CYS A 269 10.19 -2.75 -22.43
CA CYS A 269 11.00 -3.62 -21.58
C CYS A 269 10.73 -5.10 -21.84
N LEU A 270 11.69 -5.93 -21.41
CA LEU A 270 11.62 -7.38 -21.33
C LEU A 270 11.68 -7.76 -19.85
N VAL A 271 10.66 -8.46 -19.35
CA VAL A 271 10.68 -8.99 -17.99
C VAL A 271 11.53 -10.25 -17.96
N LEU A 272 12.61 -10.22 -17.19
CA LEU A 272 13.60 -11.29 -17.09
C LEU A 272 13.52 -11.99 -15.73
N PRO A 273 13.78 -13.31 -15.68
CA PRO A 273 13.93 -14.01 -14.42
C PRO A 273 15.30 -13.72 -13.78
N CYS A 274 15.31 -13.32 -12.51
CA CYS A 274 16.52 -13.05 -11.74
C CYS A 274 17.18 -14.35 -11.23
N ARG A 275 17.76 -15.13 -12.16
CA ARG A 275 18.30 -16.47 -11.84
C ARG A 275 19.42 -16.43 -10.80
N ARG A 276 20.24 -15.37 -10.78
CA ARG A 276 21.30 -15.21 -9.78
C ARG A 276 20.76 -15.06 -8.36
N ALA A 277 19.55 -14.55 -8.18
CA ALA A 277 18.92 -14.49 -6.88
C ALA A 277 18.56 -15.89 -6.32
N LEU A 278 18.59 -16.94 -7.16
CA LEU A 278 18.42 -18.33 -6.73
C LEU A 278 19.70 -18.95 -6.15
N ASP A 279 20.87 -18.34 -6.42
CA ASP A 279 22.17 -18.80 -5.89
C ASP A 279 22.38 -18.35 -4.43
N ILE A 280 21.54 -17.43 -3.95
CA ILE A 280 21.61 -16.85 -2.61
C ILE A 280 20.71 -17.65 -1.67
N ASN A 281 21.19 -17.92 -0.46
CA ASN A 281 20.40 -18.61 0.55
C ASN A 281 19.09 -17.84 0.80
N THR A 282 17.98 -18.56 0.95
CA THR A 282 16.66 -18.00 1.29
C THR A 282 16.71 -17.09 2.52
N ASP A 283 17.43 -17.46 3.57
CA ASP A 283 17.52 -16.63 4.79
C ASP A 283 18.23 -15.31 4.53
N GLU A 284 19.36 -15.37 3.84
CA GLU A 284 20.14 -14.19 3.44
C GLU A 284 19.33 -13.28 2.51
N ARG A 285 18.63 -13.86 1.53
CA ARG A 285 17.74 -13.12 0.63
C ARG A 285 16.59 -12.46 1.38
N ASN A 286 16.01 -13.13 2.37
CA ASN A 286 14.95 -12.56 3.19
C ASN A 286 15.46 -11.38 4.05
N GLU A 287 16.68 -11.48 4.59
CA GLU A 287 17.31 -10.35 5.27
C GLU A 287 17.54 -9.18 4.32
N PHE A 288 18.13 -9.41 3.13
CA PHE A 288 18.34 -8.33 2.15
C PHE A 288 17.02 -7.67 1.73
N ASN A 289 15.99 -8.46 1.44
CA ASN A 289 14.67 -7.94 1.08
C ASN A 289 14.06 -7.10 2.19
N LYS A 290 14.29 -7.45 3.46
CA LYS A 290 13.81 -6.70 4.62
C LYS A 290 14.50 -5.34 4.76
N TYR A 291 15.79 -5.25 4.42
CA TYR A 291 16.57 -4.02 4.61
C TYR A 291 16.64 -3.13 3.39
N VAL A 292 16.63 -3.69 2.18
CA VAL A 292 16.86 -2.95 0.93
C VAL A 292 15.62 -2.96 0.03
N GLY A 293 14.73 -3.95 0.17
CA GLY A 293 13.56 -4.12 -0.70
C GLY A 293 13.88 -4.97 -1.93
N SER A 294 12.92 -5.80 -2.35
CA SER A 294 13.12 -6.81 -3.41
C SER A 294 13.46 -6.21 -4.77
N ALA A 295 12.78 -5.13 -5.17
CA ALA A 295 12.99 -4.50 -6.48
C ALA A 295 14.36 -3.80 -6.64
N LEU A 296 15.07 -3.55 -5.53
CA LEU A 296 16.44 -3.00 -5.55
C LEU A 296 17.52 -4.09 -5.45
N PHE A 297 17.10 -5.34 -5.22
CA PHE A 297 17.99 -6.50 -5.07
C PHE A 297 17.94 -7.46 -6.27
N ASP A 298 16.75 -7.65 -6.84
CA ASP A 298 16.48 -8.54 -7.98
C ASP A 298 16.99 -7.98 -9.32
#